data_AF-A0A5C1AHB9-F1
#
_entry.id   AF-A0A5C1AHB9-F1
#
_cell.length_a   1.000
_cell.length_b   1.000
_cell.length_c   1.000
_cell.angle_alpha   90.00
_cell.angle_beta   90.00
_cell.angle_gamma   90.00
#
_symmetry.space_group_name_H-M   'P 1'
#
loop_
_entity.id
_entity.type
_entity.pdbx_description
1 polymer ?
#
loop_
_entity_poly.entity_id
_entity_poly.type
_entity_poly.pdbx_seq_one_letter_code
_entity_poly.pdbx_strand_id
1 'polypeptide(L)'
;MTDRNPHYRVAEGADAWALETAVKTLMDDGWLPQGGVCVVPIGVGEAGTKFFQAMTRNAVPILPVTAVADVIPFPNPVSGPDGL
;
A
#
# COMPACT_ATOMS: atom_id res chain seq x y z
N MET A 1 12.72 14.18 -4.66
CA MET A 1 11.28 13.88 -4.49
C MET A 1 11.13 12.38 -4.46
N THR A 2 11.10 11.80 -3.26
CA THR A 2 10.98 10.35 -3.09
C THR A 2 10.08 10.11 -1.89
N ASP A 3 8.85 10.62 -1.98
CA ASP A 3 7.74 10.04 -1.23
C ASP A 3 7.50 8.65 -1.83
N ARG A 4 8.30 7.68 -1.37
CA ARG A 4 8.08 6.26 -1.60
C ARG A 4 6.82 5.90 -0.83
N ASN A 5 5.65 6.22 -1.39
CA ASN A 5 4.39 5.69 -0.90
C ASN A 5 4.56 4.17 -0.85
N PRO A 6 4.62 3.56 0.35
CA PRO A 6 4.97 2.15 0.47
C PRO A 6 3.88 1.23 -0.09
N HIS A 7 2.75 1.80 -0.52
CA HIS A 7 1.58 1.10 -1.05
C HIS A 7 1.47 1.16 -2.57
N TYR A 8 2.28 1.99 -3.25
CA TYR A 8 2.20 2.16 -4.71
C TYR A 8 3.59 2.11 -5.35
N ARG A 9 3.68 1.43 -6.49
CA ARG A 9 4.88 1.46 -7.35
C ARG A 9 4.50 1.28 -8.80
N VAL A 10 5.45 1.55 -9.69
CA VAL A 10 5.31 1.32 -11.12
C VAL A 10 6.36 0.29 -11.56
N ALA A 11 5.92 -0.73 -12.29
CA ALA A 11 6.81 -1.61 -13.04
C ALA A 11 7.04 -0.99 -14.43
N GLU A 12 8.29 -1.00 -14.90
CA GLU A 12 8.69 -0.48 -16.21
C GLU A 12 9.34 -1.60 -17.02
N GLY A 13 9.07 -1.65 -18.32
CA GLY A 13 9.74 -2.52 -19.28
C GLY A 13 10.02 -1.81 -20.59
N ALA A 14 11.16 -2.13 -21.22
CA ALA A 14 11.51 -1.63 -22.56
C ALA A 14 10.72 -2.32 -23.69
N ASP A 15 9.99 -3.38 -23.36
CA ASP A 15 9.10 -4.13 -24.23
C ASP A 15 8.09 -4.89 -23.35
N ALA A 16 7.11 -5.56 -24.00
CA ALA A 16 6.06 -6.28 -23.30
C ALA A 16 6.60 -7.44 -22.43
N TRP A 17 7.64 -8.15 -22.88
CA TRP A 17 8.21 -9.28 -22.15
C TRP A 17 9.04 -8.80 -20.95
N ALA A 18 9.80 -7.72 -21.12
CA ALA A 18 10.49 -7.06 -20.01
C ALA A 18 9.50 -6.57 -18.94
N LEU A 19 8.36 -5.99 -19.36
CA LEU A 19 7.33 -5.57 -18.42
C LEU A 19 6.71 -6.77 -17.70
N GLU A 20 6.37 -7.85 -18.42
CA GLU A 20 5.79 -9.06 -17.81
C GLU A 20 6.72 -9.65 -16.76
N THR A 21 8.02 -9.72 -17.05
CA THR A 21 9.05 -10.20 -16.12
C THR A 21 9.13 -9.31 -14.88
N ALA A 22 9.11 -7.99 -15.05
CA ALA A 22 9.10 -7.04 -13.95
C ALA A 22 7.83 -7.19 -13.09
N VAL A 23 6.65 -7.25 -13.71
CA VAL A 23 5.37 -7.42 -13.01
C VAL A 23 5.34 -8.74 -12.24
N LYS A 24 5.79 -9.85 -12.85
CA LYS A 24 5.83 -11.16 -12.19
C LYS A 24 6.69 -11.13 -10.94
N THR A 25 7.89 -10.56 -11.01
CA THR A 25 8.79 -10.41 -9.87
C THR A 25 8.09 -9.66 -8.72
N LEU A 26 7.28 -8.66 -9.04
CA LEU A 26 6.54 -7.89 -8.05
C LEU A 26 5.35 -8.63 -7.47
N MET A 27 4.69 -9.46 -8.27
CA MET A 27 3.64 -10.34 -7.77
C MET A 27 4.20 -11.36 -6.78
N ASP A 28 5.38 -11.90 -7.07
CA ASP A 28 6.08 -12.82 -6.15
C ASP A 28 6.45 -12.11 -4.82
N ASP A 29 6.74 -10.80 -4.87
CA ASP A 29 6.96 -9.93 -3.71
C ASP A 29 5.66 -9.47 -2.99
N GLY A 30 4.49 -9.93 -3.45
CA GLY A 30 3.18 -9.61 -2.87
C GLY A 30 2.55 -8.29 -3.34
N TRP A 31 2.99 -7.75 -4.48
CA TRP A 31 2.33 -6.62 -5.13
C TRP A 31 1.24 -7.08 -6.10
N LEU A 32 0.22 -6.25 -6.28
CA LEU A 32 -0.94 -6.52 -7.13
C LEU A 32 -1.01 -5.50 -8.27
N PRO A 33 -1.12 -5.92 -9.54
CA PRO A 33 -1.30 -5.01 -10.65
C PRO A 33 -2.65 -4.29 -10.56
N GLN A 34 -2.67 -3.02 -10.94
CA GLN A 34 -3.85 -2.17 -10.96
C GLN A 34 -4.20 -1.74 -12.39
N GLY A 35 -5.44 -1.97 -12.80
CA GLY A 35 -5.94 -1.53 -14.10
C GLY A 35 -5.20 -2.19 -15.28
N GLY A 36 -4.81 -1.37 -16.27
CA GLY A 36 -4.13 -1.83 -17.49
C GLY A 36 -2.70 -1.29 -17.64
N VAL A 37 -2.07 -1.67 -18.74
CA VAL A 37 -0.71 -1.25 -19.12
C VAL A 37 -0.75 0.06 -19.89
N CYS A 38 0.12 1.00 -19.51
CA CYS A 38 0.36 2.22 -20.28
C CYS A 38 1.54 1.97 -21.24
N VAL A 39 1.33 2.24 -22.52
CA VAL A 39 2.37 2.15 -23.55
C VAL A 39 2.70 3.57 -24.00
N VAL A 40 3.96 3.95 -23.85
CA VAL A 40 4.45 5.26 -24.27
C VAL A 40 5.27 5.07 -25.54
N PRO A 41 4.67 5.33 -26.73
CA PRO A 41 5.44 5.37 -27.97
C PRO A 41 6.38 6.57 -27.90
N ILE A 42 7.67 6.33 -28.16
CA ILE A 42 8.67 7.40 -28.08
C ILE A 42 8.61 8.24 -29.35
N GLY A 43 8.69 9.56 -29.21
CA GLY A 43 9.03 10.46 -30.31
C GLY A 43 10.46 10.23 -30.82
N VAL A 44 10.72 10.59 -32.07
CA VAL A 44 11.98 10.36 -32.80
C VAL A 44 13.18 10.85 -31.98
N GLY A 45 14.00 9.95 -31.41
CA GLY A 45 15.29 10.32 -30.79
C GLY A 45 15.81 9.48 -29.61
N GLU A 46 14.97 8.74 -28.87
CA GLU A 46 15.44 7.91 -27.74
C GLU A 46 14.93 6.46 -27.79
N ALA A 47 15.66 5.58 -27.09
CA ALA A 47 15.59 4.12 -27.21
C ALA A 47 14.22 3.51 -26.84
N GLY A 48 13.49 3.02 -27.85
CA GLY A 48 12.44 1.97 -27.81
C GLY A 48 11.19 2.21 -26.96
N THR A 49 9.99 1.96 -27.50
CA THR A 49 8.69 2.03 -26.79
C THR A 49 8.75 1.52 -25.36
N LYS A 50 8.30 2.32 -24.39
CA LYS A 50 8.28 1.92 -22.98
C LYS A 50 6.89 1.47 -22.52
N PHE A 51 6.88 0.49 -21.63
CA PHE A 51 5.69 -0.12 -21.07
C PHE A 51 5.68 0.06 -19.56
N PHE A 52 4.53 0.44 -19.01
CA PHE A 52 4.38 0.71 -17.58
C PHE A 52 3.15 0.02 -17.00
N GLN A 53 3.29 -0.59 -15.83
CA GLN A 53 2.19 -1.19 -15.07
C GLN A 53 2.16 -0.62 -13.66
N ALA A 54 1.01 -0.06 -13.28
CA ALA A 54 0.74 0.36 -11.91
C ALA A 54 0.59 -0.86 -10.99
N MET A 55 1.20 -0.80 -9.81
CA MET A 55 1.18 -1.88 -8.81
C MET A 55 0.85 -1.32 -7.43
N THR A 56 0.08 -2.05 -6.64
CA THR A 56 -0.22 -1.72 -5.25
C THR A 56 0.10 -2.87 -4.32
N ARG A 57 0.18 -2.59 -3.02
CA ARG A 57 0.12 -3.63 -1.99
C ARG A 57 -0.59 -3.10 -0.77
N ASN A 58 -1.25 -4.00 -0.03
CA ASN A 58 -1.87 -3.64 1.23
C ASN A 58 -0.80 -3.10 2.19
N ALA A 59 -1.19 -2.13 3.02
CA ALA A 59 -0.40 -1.78 4.18
C ALA A 59 -0.24 -3.03 5.05
N VAL A 60 0.98 -3.30 5.52
CA VAL A 60 1.13 -4.25 6.63
C VAL A 60 0.31 -3.68 7.79
N PRO A 61 -0.68 -4.41 8.33
CA PRO A 61 -1.43 -3.92 9.47
C PRO A 61 -0.44 -3.58 10.58
N ILE A 62 -0.46 -2.35 11.05
CA ILE A 62 0.26 -2.00 12.27
C ILE A 62 -0.51 -2.75 13.36
N LEU A 63 0.04 -3.86 13.85
CA LEU A 63 -0.54 -4.55 14.98
C LEU A 63 -0.66 -3.52 16.11
N PRO A 64 -1.84 -3.35 16.72
CA PRO A 64 -1.95 -2.45 17.86
C PRO A 64 -0.95 -2.91 18.89
N VAL A 65 0.06 -2.08 19.16
CA VAL A 65 0.89 -2.22 20.36
C VAL A 65 -0.11 -2.27 21.49
N THR A 66 -0.12 -3.38 22.24
CA THR A 66 -1.05 -3.62 23.33
C THR A 66 -1.06 -2.37 24.21
N ALA A 67 -2.11 -1.57 24.11
CA ALA A 67 -2.33 -0.52 25.06
C ALA A 67 -2.50 -1.26 26.38
N VAL A 68 -1.48 -1.19 27.24
CA VAL A 68 -1.65 -1.48 28.65
C VAL A 68 -2.83 -0.62 29.07
N ALA A 69 -3.98 -1.25 29.27
CA ALA A 69 -5.12 -0.61 29.86
C ALA A 69 -4.69 -0.26 31.28
N ASP A 70 -4.11 0.92 31.44
CA ASP A 70 -4.02 1.57 32.73
C ASP A 70 -5.47 1.78 33.15
N VAL A 71 -5.94 0.88 34.02
CA VAL A 71 -7.29 0.89 34.58
C VAL A 71 -7.36 2.18 35.39
N ILE A 72 -7.85 3.25 34.79
CA ILE A 72 -8.30 4.42 35.52
C ILE A 72 -9.56 3.95 36.25
N PRO A 73 -9.57 3.81 37.59
CA PRO A 73 -10.79 3.44 38.29
C PRO A 73 -11.80 4.57 38.10
N PHE A 74 -12.89 4.27 37.40
CA PHE A 74 -14.05 5.15 37.39
C PHE A 74 -14.53 5.32 38.83
N PRO A 75 -14.78 6.55 39.32
CA PRO A 75 -15.42 6.73 40.61
C PRO A 75 -16.81 6.12 40.54
N ASN A 76 -17.09 5.18 41.47
CA ASN A 76 -18.41 4.58 41.66
C ASN A 76 -19.49 5.67 41.69
N PRO A 77 -20.63 5.49 40.99
CA PRO A 77 -21.79 6.32 41.25
C PRO A 77 -22.22 6.08 42.71
N VAL A 78 -22.21 7.15 43.52
CA VAL A 78 -22.68 7.14 44.90
C VAL A 78 -24.14 6.71 44.88
N SER A 79 -24.40 5.48 45.33
CA SER A 79 -25.74 5.00 45.63
C SER A 79 -26.20 5.59 46.95
N GLY A 80 -27.33 6.32 46.89
CA GLY A 80 -28.28 6.48 47.98
C GLY A 80 -28.20 7.78 48.80
N PRO A 81 -29.26 8.08 49.59
CA PRO A 81 -30.31 7.15 50.00
C PRO A 81 -31.74 7.60 49.64
N ASP A 82 -32.60 6.63 49.29
CA ASP A 82 -33.99 6.70 49.73
C ASP A 82 -34.01 6.41 51.23
N GLY A 83 -34.64 7.29 52.03
CA GLY A 83 -34.79 7.06 53.47
C GLY A 83 -35.16 8.28 54.29
N LEU A 84 -36.33 8.89 54.02
CA LEU A 84 -37.36 9.34 54.99
C LEU A 84 -38.39 10.23 54.30
#